data_AF-A0A8J7T260-F1
#
_entry.id   AF-A0A8J7T260-F1
#
_cell.length_a   1.000
_cell.length_b   1.000
_cell.length_c   1.000
_cell.angle_alpha   90.00
_cell.angle_beta   90.00
_cell.angle_gamma   90.00
#
_symmetry.space_group_name_H-M   'P 1'
#
loop_
_entity.id
_entity.type
_entity.pdbx_description
1 polymer ?
#
loop_
_entity_poly.entity_id
_entity_poly.type
_entity_poly.pdbx_seq_one_letter_code
_entity_poly.pdbx_strand_id
1 'polypeptide(L)'
;MSSAPEALVLDLVEWVAKEPRPYTEVLDTWRTSCPRLTVWEDAVERGLVERTAAGASGILVVATPLGRELLSARGRAQTAARR
;
A
#
# COMPACT_ATOMS: atom_id res chain seq x y z
N MET A 1 -9.97 10.10 16.78
CA MET A 1 -9.33 8.95 16.10
C MET A 1 -9.17 9.37 14.66
N SER A 2 -7.95 9.73 14.23
CA SER A 2 -7.69 10.20 12.87
C SER A 2 -7.70 9.01 11.93
N SER A 3 -8.86 8.68 11.36
CA SER A 3 -8.89 7.83 10.18
C SER A 3 -8.07 8.51 9.09
N ALA A 4 -7.17 7.77 8.43
CA ALA A 4 -6.60 8.29 7.20
C ALA A 4 -7.74 8.57 6.21
N PRO A 5 -7.67 9.67 5.43
CA PRO A 5 -8.55 9.83 4.28
C PRO A 5 -8.51 8.56 3.43
N GLU A 6 -9.67 7.96 3.14
CA GLU A 6 -9.76 6.73 2.35
C GLU A 6 -8.99 6.82 1.03
N ALA A 7 -8.95 8.01 0.43
CA ALA A 7 -8.16 8.31 -0.75
C ALA A 7 -6.66 8.03 -0.59
N LEU A 8 -6.05 8.37 0.55
CA LEU A 8 -4.62 8.12 0.82
C LEU A 8 -4.33 6.62 1.01
N VAL A 9 -5.26 5.89 1.64
CA VAL A 9 -5.15 4.43 1.74
C VAL A 9 -5.20 3.81 0.35
N LEU A 10 -6.11 4.26 -0.51
CA LEU A 10 -6.18 3.80 -1.89
C LEU A 10 -4.93 4.21 -2.70
N ASP A 11 -4.37 5.40 -2.49
CA ASP A 11 -3.13 5.83 -3.15
C ASP A 11 -1.95 4.92 -2.77
N LEU A 12 -1.82 4.55 -1.50
CA LEU A 12 -0.81 3.60 -1.02
C LEU A 12 -1.00 2.22 -1.66
N VAL A 13 -2.22 1.68 -1.64
CA VAL A 13 -2.51 0.36 -2.21
C VAL A 13 -2.26 0.36 -3.72
N GLU A 14 -2.64 1.43 -4.43
CA GLU A 14 -2.37 1.57 -5.86
C GLU A 14 -0.87 1.61 -6.16
N TRP A 15 -0.10 2.34 -5.36
CA TRP A 15 1.35 2.44 -5.52
C TRP A 15 2.05 1.10 -5.32
N VAL A 16 1.66 0.33 -4.30
CA VAL A 16 2.17 -1.04 -4.05
C VAL A 16 1.63 -2.05 -5.07
N ALA A 17 0.42 -1.86 -5.60
CA ALA A 17 -0.16 -2.78 -6.59
C ALA A 17 0.57 -2.76 -7.94
N LYS A 18 1.22 -1.62 -8.27
CA LYS A 18 2.05 -1.47 -9.49
C LYS A 18 3.30 -2.34 -9.44
N GLU A 19 3.97 -2.40 -8.30
CA GLU A 19 5.19 -3.18 -8.09
C GLU A 19 5.39 -3.44 -6.59
N PRO A 20 5.76 -4.67 -6.16
CA PRO A 20 6.18 -4.92 -4.79
C PRO A 20 7.29 -3.96 -4.33
N ARG A 21 7.12 -3.33 -3.17
CA ARG A 21 8.06 -2.32 -2.65
C ARG A 21 8.77 -2.80 -1.39
N PRO A 22 10.07 -2.53 -1.19
CA PRO A 22 10.74 -2.73 0.08
C PRO A 22 10.00 -2.02 1.22
N TYR A 23 9.85 -2.71 2.36
CA TYR A 23 9.18 -2.14 3.53
C TYR A 23 9.80 -0.81 4.00
N THR A 24 11.11 -0.66 3.85
CA THR A 24 11.83 0.59 4.15
C THR A 24 11.40 1.73 3.22
N GLU A 25 11.26 1.49 1.92
CA GLU A 25 10.78 2.49 0.95
C GLU A 25 9.34 2.92 1.25
N VAL A 26 8.48 1.95 1.61
CA VAL A 26 7.10 2.24 2.03
C VAL A 26 7.10 3.12 3.27
N LEU A 27 7.91 2.79 4.28
CA LEU A 27 8.03 3.63 5.46
C LEU A 27 8.59 5.01 5.10
N ASP A 28 9.69 5.14 4.36
CA ASP A 28 10.28 6.44 4.06
C ASP A 28 9.33 7.37 3.28
N THR A 29 8.56 6.80 2.35
CA THR A 29 7.61 7.55 1.52
C THR A 29 6.37 7.98 2.30
N TRP A 30 5.84 7.11 3.17
CA TRP A 30 4.54 7.33 3.81
C TRP A 30 4.64 7.75 5.29
N ARG A 31 5.82 7.68 5.92
CA ARG A 31 6.03 8.02 7.35
C ARG A 31 6.26 9.51 7.63
N THR A 32 6.49 10.35 6.61
CA THR A 32 7.15 11.66 6.81
C THR A 32 6.26 12.87 7.13
N SER A 33 5.04 12.70 7.66
CA SER A 33 4.44 13.77 8.49
C SER A 33 3.39 13.22 9.44
N CYS A 34 3.44 13.61 10.71
CA CYS A 34 2.39 13.32 11.68
C CYS A 34 0.98 13.66 11.11
N PRO A 35 -0.06 12.80 11.18
CA PRO A 35 -0.15 11.47 11.80
C PRO A 35 -0.10 10.32 10.76
N ARG A 36 0.71 10.42 9.70
CA ARG A 36 0.69 9.52 8.52
C ARG A 36 1.07 8.04 8.75
N LEU A 37 1.38 7.63 9.99
CA LEU A 37 1.41 6.21 10.32
C LEU A 37 0.04 5.54 10.11
N THR A 38 -1.06 6.32 10.23
CA THR A 38 -2.42 5.79 10.04
C THR A 38 -2.70 5.28 8.64
N VAL A 39 -2.09 5.82 7.58
CA VAL A 39 -2.35 5.33 6.21
C VAL A 39 -1.82 3.91 6.02
N TRP A 40 -0.59 3.67 6.49
CA TRP A 40 0.04 2.36 6.47
C TRP A 40 -0.68 1.38 7.40
N GLU A 41 -0.96 1.80 8.63
CA GLU A 41 -1.67 1.00 9.62
C GLU A 41 -3.07 0.64 9.13
N ASP A 42 -3.85 1.61 8.64
CA ASP A 42 -5.19 1.38 8.08
C ASP A 42 -5.14 0.41 6.88
N ALA A 43 -4.15 0.51 6.00
CA ALA A 43 -4.02 -0.40 4.86
C ALA A 43 -3.71 -1.84 5.30
N VAL A 44 -2.88 -2.02 6.32
CA VAL A 44 -2.53 -3.32 6.89
C VAL A 44 -3.70 -3.89 7.70
N GLU A 45 -4.33 -3.09 8.56
CA GLU A 45 -5.49 -3.49 9.38
C GLU A 45 -6.70 -3.90 8.52
N ARG A 46 -6.90 -3.21 7.39
CA ARG A 46 -7.93 -3.56 6.40
C ARG A 46 -7.54 -4.72 5.50
N GLY A 47 -6.33 -5.27 5.64
CA GLY A 47 -5.83 -6.39 4.84
C GLY A 47 -5.68 -6.06 3.35
N LEU A 48 -5.45 -4.79 2.99
CA LEU A 48 -5.30 -4.34 1.60
C LEU A 48 -3.86 -4.50 1.08
N VAL A 49 -2.90 -4.51 2.00
CA VAL A 49 -1.49 -4.79 1.73
C VAL A 49 -0.97 -5.78 2.77
N GLU A 50 0.06 -6.54 2.40
CA GLU A 50 0.72 -7.48 3.29
C GLU A 50 2.24 -7.41 3.15
N ARG A 51 2.94 -7.85 4.19
CA ARG A 51 4.40 -7.96 4.21
C ARG A 51 4.78 -9.39 3.85
N THR A 52 5.58 -9.56 2.81
CA THR A 52 6.10 -10.86 2.39
C THR A 52 7.62 -10.89 2.50
N ALA A 53 8.16 -12.03 2.92
CA ALA A 53 9.61 -12.23 2.96
C ALA A 53 10.13 -12.51 1.53
N ALA A 54 11.07 -11.70 1.06
CA ALA A 54 11.67 -11.81 -0.26
C ALA A 54 13.11 -12.35 -0.18
N GLY A 55 13.32 -13.39 0.63
CA GLY A 55 14.64 -14.02 0.80
C GLY A 55 15.74 -13.01 1.14
N ALA A 56 16.79 -12.96 0.33
CA ALA A 56 17.92 -12.04 0.52
C ALA A 56 17.57 -10.55 0.36
N SER A 57 16.43 -10.23 -0.27
CA SER A 57 15.98 -8.85 -0.52
C SER A 57 15.20 -8.24 0.66
N GLY A 58 15.02 -8.98 1.75
CA GLY A 58 14.36 -8.48 2.97
C GLY A 58 12.83 -8.60 2.92
N ILE A 59 12.13 -7.59 3.46
CA ILE A 59 10.66 -7.57 3.51
C ILE A 59 10.14 -6.71 2.36
N LEU A 60 9.30 -7.29 1.51
CA LEU A 60 8.52 -6.57 0.52
C LEU A 60 7.10 -6.37 1.01
N VAL A 61 6.49 -5.30 0.55
CA VAL A 61 5.08 -5.00 0.71
C VAL A 61 4.41 -5.26 -0.63
N VAL A 62 3.31 -6.00 -0.59
CA VAL A 62 2.51 -6.35 -1.78
C VAL A 62 1.05 -6.03 -1.56
N ALA A 63 0.34 -5.66 -2.63
CA ALA A 63 -1.10 -5.48 -2.58
C ALA A 63 -1.79 -6.85 -2.61
N THR A 64 -2.66 -7.08 -1.62
CA THR A 64 -3.42 -8.32 -1.48
C THR A 64 -4.51 -8.41 -2.56
N PRO A 65 -5.12 -9.59 -2.77
CA PRO A 65 -6.30 -9.71 -3.63
C PRO A 65 -7.41 -8.72 -3.23
N LEU A 66 -7.70 -8.59 -1.94
CA LEU A 66 -8.67 -7.65 -1.40
C LEU A 66 -8.32 -6.19 -1.74
N GLY A 67 -7.06 -5.81 -1.62
CA GLY A 67 -6.58 -4.47 -2.01
C GLY A 67 -6.83 -4.18 -3.49
N ARG A 68 -6.55 -5.15 -4.36
CA ARG A 68 -6.73 -5.01 -5.82
C ARG A 68 -8.22 -4.97 -6.21
N GLU A 69 -9.05 -5.76 -5.56
CA GLU A 69 -10.51 -5.73 -5.74
C GLU A 69 -11.08 -4.37 -5.34
N LEU A 70 -10.66 -3.83 -4.19
CA LEU A 70 -11.10 -2.52 -3.72
C LEU A 70 -10.70 -1.40 -4.68
N LEU A 71 -9.47 -1.41 -5.21
CA LEU A 71 -9.03 -0.45 -6.24
C LEU A 71 -9.92 -0.52 -7.48
N SER A 72 -10.22 -1.74 -7.93
CA SER A 72 -11.07 -1.98 -9.10
C SER A 72 -12.49 -1.49 -8.88
N ALA A 73 -13.08 -1.76 -7.70
CA ALA A 73 -14.41 -1.31 -7.31
C ALA A 73 -14.53 0.23 -7.23
N ARG A 74 -13.43 0.92 -6.91
CA ARG A 74 -13.35 2.39 -6.88
C ARG A 74 -12.97 3.01 -8.23
N GLY A 75 -12.89 2.22 -9.30
CA GLY A 75 -12.52 2.69 -10.64
C GLY A 75 -11.05 3.11 -10.78
N ARG A 76 -10.21 2.79 -9.78
CA ARG A 76 -8.77 3.01 -9.82
C ARG A 76 -8.11 1.81 -10.46
N ALA A 77 -8.34 1.67 -11.76
CA ALA A 77 -7.78 0.58 -12.55
C ALA A 77 -6.24 0.65 -12.53
N GLN A 78 -5.61 -0.50 -12.31
CA GLN A 78 -4.16 -0.68 -12.33
C GLN A 78 -3.60 -0.14 -13.65
N THR A 79 -3.02 1.07 -13.61
CA THR A 79 -2.05 1.45 -14.64
C THR A 79 -0.79 0.66 -14.32
N ALA A 80 -0.77 -0.60 -14.74
CA ALA A 80 0.45 -1.34 -14.96
C ALA A 80 1.19 -0.58 -16.07
N ALA A 81 1.96 0.43 -15.69
CA ALA A 81 2.86 1.10 -16.59
C ALA A 81 3.90 0.06 -17.00
N ARG A 82 3.70 -0.54 -18.18
CA ARG A 82 4.79 -1.08 -18.97
C ARG A 82 5.84 0.02 -19.10
N ARG A 83 7.02 -0.16 -18.50
CA ARG A 83 8.33 0.16 -19.08
C ARG A 83 9.46 -0.22 -18.14
#